data_AF-A0A933HYL8-F1
#
_entry.id   AF-A0A933HYL8-F1
#
_cell.length_a   1.000
_cell.length_b   1.000
_cell.length_c   1.000
_cell.angle_alpha   90.00
_cell.angle_beta   90.00
_cell.angle_gamma   90.00
#
_symmetry.space_group_name_H-M   'P 1'
#
loop_
_entity.id
_entity.type
_entity.pdbx_description
1 polymer ?
#
loop_
_entity_poly.entity_id
_entity_poly.type
_entity_poly.pdbx_seq_one_letter_code
_entity_poly.pdbx_strand_id
1 'polypeptide(L)'
;MVENAVSFSCTNCAAPLQIKAQGATQVVACEHCGSVLDAQDPRHQILSRYQAKFKRKPTIPIGGRGTIRGEAFEALGYMLRRTRYYGITYEWAEYLLWNPYKGFRWLIEADGHWTFLTTLPNPPKESRQ
;
A
#
# COMPACT_ATOMS: atom_id res chain seq x y z
N MET A 1 24.24 -1.01 -0.26
CA MET A 1 23.85 -1.60 -1.55
C MET A 1 22.36 -1.88 -1.45
N VAL A 2 21.51 -1.08 -2.13
CA VAL A 2 20.04 -1.24 -2.07
C VAL A 2 19.64 -2.00 -3.31
N GLU A 3 19.23 -3.26 -3.13
CA GLU A 3 19.06 -4.25 -4.19
C GLU A 3 17.75 -4.03 -4.97
N ASN A 4 17.79 -4.43 -6.25
CA ASN A 4 16.99 -3.94 -7.37
C ASN A 4 15.47 -4.12 -7.22
N ALA A 5 14.70 -3.18 -7.79
CA ALA A 5 13.28 -3.42 -8.04
C ALA A 5 13.13 -4.67 -8.93
N VAL A 6 12.43 -5.70 -8.44
CA VAL A 6 12.19 -6.93 -9.22
C VAL A 6 10.98 -6.71 -10.11
N SER A 7 11.19 -6.82 -11.42
CA SER A 7 10.12 -6.79 -12.40
C SER A 7 9.71 -8.21 -12.78
N PHE A 8 8.40 -8.45 -12.85
CA PHE A 8 7.83 -9.69 -13.34
C PHE A 8 6.51 -9.43 -14.04
N SER A 9 6.03 -10.39 -14.83
CA SER A 9 4.72 -10.26 -15.49
C SER A 9 3.63 -10.91 -14.62
N CYS A 10 2.47 -10.26 -14.52
CA CYS A 10 1.31 -10.82 -13.84
C CYS A 10 0.96 -12.19 -14.45
N THR A 11 0.92 -13.23 -13.62
CA THR A 11 0.63 -14.61 -14.04
C THR A 11 -0.80 -14.81 -14.57
N ASN A 12 -1.70 -13.83 -14.40
CA ASN A 12 -3.07 -13.86 -14.90
C ASN A 12 -3.26 -13.11 -16.23
N CYS A 13 -2.62 -11.95 -16.40
CA CYS A 13 -2.91 -11.04 -17.53
C CYS A 13 -1.68 -10.54 -18.28
N ALA A 14 -0.50 -11.02 -17.91
CA ALA A 14 0.80 -10.64 -18.47
C ALA A 14 1.20 -9.16 -18.34
N ALA A 15 0.40 -8.32 -17.67
CA ALA A 15 0.78 -6.93 -17.39
C ALA A 15 2.09 -6.86 -16.59
N PRO A 16 2.96 -5.88 -16.88
CA PRO A 16 4.22 -5.72 -16.15
C PRO A 16 3.95 -5.26 -14.72
N LEU A 17 4.62 -5.89 -13.76
CA LEU A 17 4.59 -5.56 -12.34
C LEU A 17 6.00 -5.30 -11.83
N GLN A 18 6.11 -4.46 -10.80
CA GLN A 18 7.37 -4.16 -10.14
C GLN A 18 7.22 -4.24 -8.61
N ILE A 19 8.13 -4.95 -7.96
CA ILE A 19 8.29 -4.94 -6.51
C ILE A 19 9.31 -3.86 -6.15
N LYS A 20 8.85 -2.74 -5.58
CA LYS A 20 9.72 -1.62 -5.20
C LYS A 20 10.48 -1.84 -3.89
N ALA A 21 9.90 -2.60 -2.96
CA ALA A 21 10.49 -2.89 -1.65
C ALA A 21 10.79 -4.40 -1.53
N GLN A 22 11.74 -4.87 -2.34
CA GLN A 22 12.12 -6.29 -2.36
C GLN A 22 12.53 -6.76 -0.95
N GLY A 23 12.10 -7.97 -0.57
CA GLY A 23 12.33 -8.53 0.76
C GLY A 23 11.37 -8.03 1.84
N ALA A 24 10.72 -6.87 1.65
CA ALA A 24 9.72 -6.34 2.57
C ALA A 24 8.28 -6.49 2.05
N THR A 25 8.08 -6.46 0.74
CA THR A 25 6.76 -6.66 0.10
C THR A 25 6.33 -8.11 0.19
N GLN A 26 5.19 -8.38 0.81
CA GLN A 26 4.60 -9.73 0.91
C GLN A 26 3.69 -10.05 -0.27
N VAL A 27 2.94 -9.06 -0.76
CA VAL A 27 1.97 -9.23 -1.85
C VAL A 27 2.02 -8.03 -2.80
N VAL A 28 1.72 -8.26 -4.07
CA VAL A 28 1.57 -7.22 -5.10
C VAL A 28 0.20 -7.32 -5.74
N ALA A 29 -0.52 -6.20 -5.82
CA ALA A 29 -1.77 -6.11 -6.54
C ALA A 29 -1.53 -5.64 -7.99
N CYS A 30 -2.05 -6.37 -8.97
CA CYS A 30 -2.02 -5.98 -10.37
C CYS A 30 -3.11 -4.94 -10.66
N GLU A 31 -2.69 -3.73 -11.02
CA GLU A 31 -3.60 -2.63 -11.35
C GLU A 31 -4.44 -2.86 -12.61
N HIS A 32 -4.05 -3.83 -13.45
CA HIS A 32 -4.70 -4.08 -14.75
C HIS A 32 -5.86 -5.08 -14.62
N CYS A 33 -5.67 -6.19 -13.90
CA CYS A 33 -6.66 -7.27 -13.82
C CYS A 33 -7.19 -7.54 -12.40
N GLY A 34 -6.64 -6.85 -11.39
CA GLY A 34 -7.03 -6.96 -9.98
C GLY A 34 -6.50 -8.21 -9.27
N SER A 35 -5.68 -9.04 -9.91
CA SER A 35 -5.04 -10.17 -9.24
C SER A 35 -4.08 -9.70 -8.16
N VAL A 36 -4.13 -10.34 -6.99
CA VAL A 36 -3.16 -10.16 -5.90
C VAL A 36 -2.24 -11.36 -5.92
N LEU A 37 -0.95 -11.10 -6.12
CA LEU A 37 0.09 -12.11 -6.30
C LEU A 37 1.01 -12.14 -5.09
N ASP A 38 1.45 -13.34 -4.74
CA ASP A 38 2.48 -13.56 -3.74
C ASP A 38 3.82 -13.00 -4.25
N ALA A 39 4.45 -12.11 -3.49
CA ALA A 39 5.73 -11.50 -3.85
C ALA A 39 6.93 -12.28 -3.31
N GLN A 40 6.70 -13.27 -2.44
CA GLN A 40 7.72 -14.10 -1.81
C GLN A 40 7.90 -15.44 -2.55
N ASP A 41 6.85 -15.97 -3.20
CA ASP A 41 6.95 -17.15 -4.06
C ASP A 41 7.59 -16.77 -5.42
N PRO A 42 8.71 -17.39 -5.84
CA PRO A 42 9.30 -17.17 -7.17
C PRO A 42 8.35 -17.38 -8.35
N ARG A 43 7.31 -18.21 -8.17
CA ARG A 43 6.26 -18.47 -9.17
C ARG A 43 5.18 -17.39 -9.21
N HIS A 44 5.17 -16.45 -8.26
CA HIS A 44 4.20 -15.37 -8.14
C HIS A 44 2.75 -15.86 -8.25
N GLN A 45 2.41 -16.82 -7.38
CA GLN A 45 1.06 -17.43 -7.35
C GLN A 45 -0.02 -16.38 -7.07
N ILE A 46 -1.20 -16.58 -7.65
CA ILE A 46 -2.36 -15.70 -7.40
C ILE A 46 -2.99 -16.11 -6.07
N LEU A 47 -2.95 -15.21 -5.09
CA LEU A 47 -3.54 -15.41 -3.76
C LEU A 47 -5.03 -15.06 -3.75
N SER A 48 -5.41 -14.02 -4.48
CA SER A 48 -6.80 -13.58 -4.59
C SER A 48 -6.99 -12.68 -5.81
N ARG A 49 -8.25 -12.28 -6.07
CA ARG A 49 -8.58 -11.30 -7.11
C ARG A 49 -9.55 -10.27 -6.56
N TYR A 50 -9.14 -9.02 -6.61
CA TYR A 50 -10.00 -7.89 -6.30
C TYR A 50 -10.81 -7.53 -7.55
N GLN A 51 -12.13 -7.64 -7.45
CA GLN A 51 -13.03 -7.40 -8.59
C GLN A 51 -13.64 -5.98 -8.59
N ALA A 52 -13.45 -5.20 -7.53
CA ALA A 52 -14.09 -3.89 -7.47
C ALA A 52 -13.36 -2.92 -8.41
N LYS A 53 -14.12 -2.33 -9.33
CA LYS A 53 -13.66 -1.17 -10.10
C LYS A 53 -13.45 -0.03 -9.12
N PHE A 54 -12.20 0.27 -8.81
CA PHE A 54 -11.87 1.38 -7.92
C PHE A 54 -12.20 2.70 -8.66
N LYS A 55 -13.28 3.36 -8.26
CA LYS A 55 -13.80 4.54 -9.00
C LYS A 55 -13.17 5.86 -8.56
N ARG A 56 -12.60 5.93 -7.35
CA ARG A 56 -12.04 7.16 -6.79
C ARG A 56 -10.56 7.27 -7.12
N LYS A 57 -10.18 8.32 -7.84
CA LYS A 57 -8.77 8.62 -8.09
C LYS A 57 -8.12 9.12 -6.79
N PRO A 58 -6.95 8.59 -6.40
CA PRO A 58 -6.24 9.08 -5.24
C PRO A 58 -5.74 10.51 -5.47
N THR A 59 -5.71 11.32 -4.41
CA THR A 59 -5.13 12.67 -4.44
C THR A 59 -3.63 12.61 -4.73
N ILE A 60 -2.92 11.65 -4.14
CA ILE A 60 -1.52 11.33 -4.44
C ILE A 60 -1.50 10.11 -5.38
N PRO A 61 -1.07 10.25 -6.65
CA PRO A 61 -0.98 9.13 -7.57
C PRO A 61 -0.07 8.02 -7.04
N ILE A 62 -0.39 6.75 -7.35
CA ILE A 62 0.54 5.63 -7.13
C ILE A 62 1.82 5.88 -7.94
N GLY A 63 2.97 5.64 -7.32
CA GLY A 63 4.30 6.01 -7.83
C GLY A 63 4.67 7.48 -7.63
N GLY A 64 3.75 8.31 -7.11
CA GLY A 64 4.01 9.70 -6.77
C GLY A 64 5.07 9.82 -5.67
N ARG A 65 5.98 10.80 -5.83
CA ARG A 65 7.09 11.05 -4.90
C ARG A 65 6.97 12.43 -4.26
N GLY A 66 7.37 12.53 -3.00
CA GLY A 66 7.39 13.80 -2.27
C GLY A 66 8.24 13.72 -1.00
N THR A 67 8.32 14.83 -0.29
CA THR A 67 9.08 14.96 0.96
C THR A 67 8.13 15.24 2.12
N ILE A 68 8.25 14.46 3.19
CA ILE A 68 7.49 14.65 4.44
C ILE A 68 8.49 14.70 5.59
N ARG A 69 8.48 15.81 6.35
CA ARG A 69 9.40 16.03 7.48
C ARG A 69 10.89 15.84 7.10
N GLY A 70 11.27 16.30 5.91
CA GLY A 70 12.65 16.22 5.40
C GLY A 70 13.03 14.87 4.77
N GLU A 71 12.15 13.87 4.79
CA GLU A 71 12.44 12.53 4.27
C GLU A 71 11.64 12.27 2.99
N ALA A 72 12.29 11.67 1.98
CA ALA A 72 11.65 11.35 0.70
C ALA A 72 10.79 10.08 0.80
N PHE A 73 9.60 10.09 0.21
CA PHE A 73 8.69 8.94 0.16
C PHE A 73 8.09 8.77 -1.23
N GLU A 74 7.84 7.51 -1.61
CA GLU A 74 7.05 7.12 -2.79
C GLU A 74 5.73 6.47 -2.33
N ALA A 75 4.60 6.86 -2.92
CA ALA A 75 3.30 6.25 -2.65
C ALA A 75 3.19 4.92 -3.42
N LEU A 76 3.24 3.80 -2.70
CA LEU A 76 3.18 2.46 -3.30
C LEU A 76 1.79 1.83 -3.27
N GLY A 77 0.92 2.30 -2.40
CA GLY A 77 -0.42 1.74 -2.24
C GLY A 77 -1.42 2.79 -1.81
N TYR A 78 -2.68 2.52 -2.10
CA TYR A 78 -3.81 3.37 -1.76
C TYR A 78 -5.03 2.51 -1.46
N MET A 79 -5.75 2.89 -0.42
CA MET A 79 -7.05 2.29 -0.10
C MET A 79 -8.01 3.36 0.38
N LEU A 80 -9.29 3.12 0.11
CA LEU A 80 -10.39 3.90 0.64
C LEU A 80 -11.13 3.06 1.66
N ARG A 81 -11.22 3.58 2.88
CA ARG A 81 -11.92 2.97 4.00
C ARG A 81 -13.25 3.68 4.18
N ARG A 82 -14.27 2.91 4.53
CA ARG A 82 -15.60 3.42 4.84
C ARG A 82 -16.17 2.70 6.04
N THR A 83 -16.73 3.45 6.98
CA THR A 83 -17.52 2.89 8.07
C THR A 83 -18.84 3.65 8.21
N ARG A 84 -19.83 3.02 8.84
CA ARG A 84 -21.12 3.66 9.12
C ARG A 84 -21.38 3.62 10.62
N TYR A 85 -21.65 4.79 11.20
CA TYR A 85 -21.91 4.93 12.63
C TYR A 85 -23.08 5.90 12.84
N TYR A 86 -24.10 5.45 13.58
CA TYR A 86 -25.39 6.15 13.75
C TYR A 86 -25.96 6.73 12.44
N GLY A 87 -25.97 5.92 11.38
CA GLY A 87 -26.51 6.31 10.08
C GLY A 87 -25.60 7.18 9.22
N ILE A 88 -24.58 7.82 9.81
CA ILE A 88 -23.58 8.66 9.12
C ILE A 88 -22.49 7.76 8.52
N THR A 89 -22.10 8.06 7.28
CA THR A 89 -21.01 7.36 6.60
C THR A 89 -19.74 8.18 6.71
N TYR A 90 -18.70 7.58 7.27
CA TYR A 90 -17.37 8.16 7.38
C TYR A 90 -16.46 7.47 6.38
N GLU A 91 -15.67 8.25 5.66
CA GLU A 91 -14.77 7.76 4.61
C GLU A 91 -13.40 8.42 4.77
N TRP A 92 -12.33 7.64 4.64
CA TRP A 92 -10.96 8.15 4.65
C TRP A 92 -10.08 7.35 3.70
N ALA A 93 -9.05 8.01 3.19
CA ALA A 93 -8.04 7.40 2.35
C ALA A 93 -6.80 7.05 3.18
N GLU A 94 -6.18 5.91 2.89
CA GLU A 94 -4.90 5.50 3.47
C GLU A 94 -3.91 5.22 2.34
N TYR A 95 -2.74 5.88 2.40
CA TYR A 95 -1.63 5.71 1.48
C TYR A 95 -0.51 4.94 2.16
N LEU A 96 0.00 3.91 1.48
CA LEU A 96 1.20 3.20 1.90
C LEU A 96 2.41 3.88 1.26
N LEU A 97 3.24 4.51 2.09
CA LEU A 97 4.44 5.21 1.68
C LEU A 97 5.68 4.35 1.91
N TRP A 98 6.65 4.45 1.01
CA TRP A 98 7.93 3.75 1.10
C TRP A 98 9.11 4.71 1.05
N ASN A 99 10.07 4.47 1.94
CA ASN A 99 11.40 5.07 1.91
C ASN A 99 12.42 3.94 2.14
N PRO A 100 13.47 3.81 1.30
CA PRO A 100 14.43 2.71 1.39
C PRO A 100 15.25 2.69 2.70
N TYR A 101 15.35 3.82 3.40
CA TYR A 101 16.09 3.97 4.66
C TYR A 101 15.19 4.00 5.89
N LYS A 102 13.93 4.42 5.76
CA LYS A 102 12.97 4.53 6.88
C LYS A 102 11.92 3.42 6.89
N GLY A 103 11.81 2.64 5.83
CA GLY A 103 10.80 1.62 5.64
C GLY A 103 9.43 2.20 5.30
N PHE A 104 8.37 1.46 5.65
CA PHE A 104 6.99 1.85 5.37
C PHE A 104 6.45 2.90 6.34
N ARG A 105 5.59 3.79 5.83
CA ARG A 105 4.79 4.75 6.60
C ARG A 105 3.36 4.75 6.07
N TRP A 106 2.42 5.12 6.93
CA TRP A 106 1.04 5.35 6.52
C TRP A 106 0.75 6.84 6.49
N LEU A 107 0.07 7.29 5.46
CA LEU A 107 -0.46 8.65 5.39
C LEU A 107 -1.97 8.55 5.21
N ILE A 108 -2.72 9.12 6.14
CA ILE A 108 -4.19 9.07 6.17
C ILE A 108 -4.73 10.45 5.80
N GLU A 109 -5.70 10.48 4.88
CA GLU A 109 -6.45 11.67 4.47
C GLU A 109 -7.92 11.49 4.87
N ALA A 110 -8.41 12.35 5.76
CA ALA A 110 -9.79 12.36 6.23
C ALA A 110 -10.27 13.80 6.36
N ASP A 111 -11.37 14.16 5.68
CA ASP A 111 -11.99 15.49 5.74
C ASP A 111 -10.98 16.65 5.59
N GLY A 112 -10.07 16.54 4.61
CA GLY A 112 -9.03 17.52 4.31
C GLY A 112 -7.82 17.52 5.28
N HIS A 113 -7.88 16.73 6.35
CA HIS A 113 -6.78 16.58 7.31
C HIS A 113 -5.88 15.41 6.93
N TRP A 114 -4.60 15.57 7.22
CA TRP A 114 -3.57 14.58 6.91
C TRP A 114 -2.87 14.11 8.19
N THR A 115 -2.80 12.80 8.37
CA THR A 115 -2.13 12.17 9.52
C THR A 115 -1.04 11.25 9.04
N PHE A 116 0.19 11.44 9.52
CA PHE A 116 1.35 10.64 9.16
C PHE A 116 1.70 9.68 10.30
N LEU A 117 1.64 8.37 10.04
CA LEU A 117 1.80 7.32 11.03
C LEU A 117 3.02 6.45 10.75
N THR A 118 3.62 5.96 11.84
CA THR A 118 4.65 4.94 11.84
C THR A 118 4.08 3.66 12.44
N THR A 119 4.20 2.55 11.72
CA THR A 119 3.77 1.24 12.23
C THR A 119 4.71 0.81 13.35
N LEU A 120 4.13 0.40 14.48
CA LEU A 120 4.91 -0.21 15.56
C LEU A 120 5.29 -1.64 15.15
N PRO A 121 6.53 -2.08 15.45
CA PRO A 121 6.98 -3.43 15.08
C PRO A 121 6.24 -4.53 15.83
N ASN A 122 5.71 -4.22 17.01
CA ASN A 122 4.95 -5.14 17.84
C ASN A 122 3.64 -4.47 18.28
N PRO A 123 2.57 -5.26 18.47
CA PRO A 123 1.38 -4.74 19.12
C PRO A 123 1.73 -4.20 20.52
N PRO A 124 1.01 -3.19 21.01
CA PRO A 124 1.19 -2.71 22.38
C PRO A 124 1.01 -3.88 23.35
N LYS A 125 1.89 -3.98 24.35
CA LYS A 125 1.75 -4.99 25.40
C LYS A 125 0.52 -4.64 26.22
N GLU A 126 -0.45 -5.53 26.26
CA GLU A 126 -1.62 -5.37 27.12
C GLU A 126 -1.16 -5.43 28.58
N SER A 127 -1.39 -4.36 29.34
CA SER A 127 -1.26 -4.43 30.79
C SER A 127 -2.44 -5.24 31.29
N ARG A 128 -2.22 -6.50 31.70
CA ARG A 128 -3.21 -7.23 32.49
C ARG A 128 -3.60 -6.37 33.69
N GLN A 129 -4.86 -5.95 33.75
CA GLN A 129 -5.50 -5.46 34.96
C GLN A 129 -6.05 -6.65 35.73
#